data_AF-A0A8B4I3B3-F1
#
_entry.id   AF-A0A8B4I3B3-F1
#
_cell.length_a   1.000
_cell.length_b   1.000
_cell.length_c   1.000
_cell.angle_alpha   90.00
_cell.angle_beta   90.00
_cell.angle_gamma   90.00
#
_symmetry.space_group_name_H-M   'P 1'
#
loop_
_entity.id
_entity.type
_entity.pdbx_description
1 polymer ?
#
loop_
_entity_poly.entity_id
_entity_poly.type
_entity_poly.pdbx_seq_one_letter_code
_entity_poly.pdbx_strand_id
1 'polypeptide(L)'
;MAYMIQATGTAVVAFEGQDYTIQASSLKQGPFAVVRPQRFSEDDVECTASFTAETSGKTFTWVIYYTEKFFSTGGVEIDGSDVTPGTIKANFSFTVEIDDDEDSLEYE
;
A
#
# COMPACT_ATOMS: atom_id res chain seq x y z
N MET A 1 -1.04 15.00 11.42
CA MET A 1 -1.70 14.12 10.45
C MET A 1 -0.77 12.95 10.14
N ALA A 2 -0.97 11.84 10.83
CA ALA A 2 -0.37 10.56 10.45
C ALA A 2 -1.43 9.77 9.68
N TYR A 3 -1.09 9.32 8.47
CA TYR A 3 -1.96 8.44 7.70
C TYR A 3 -1.57 7.00 8.03
N MET A 4 -2.42 6.25 8.73
CA MET A 4 -2.22 4.81 8.88
C MET A 4 -2.93 4.10 7.73
N ILE A 5 -2.25 3.22 7.01
CA ILE A 5 -2.87 2.48 5.92
C ILE A 5 -3.06 1.05 6.39
N GLN A 6 -4.31 0.65 6.58
CA GLN A 6 -4.67 -0.71 6.92
C GLN A 6 -4.83 -1.53 5.65
N ALA A 7 -4.14 -2.66 5.59
CA ALA A 7 -4.36 -3.68 4.58
C ALA A 7 -5.27 -4.78 5.14
N THR A 8 -6.26 -5.22 4.35
CA THR A 8 -7.16 -6.32 4.71
C THR A 8 -7.29 -7.33 3.56
N GLY A 9 -7.64 -8.56 3.89
CA GLY A 9 -7.84 -9.65 2.93
C GLY A 9 -6.61 -10.52 2.67
N THR A 10 -6.60 -11.16 1.50
CA THR A 10 -5.57 -12.12 1.10
C THR A 10 -5.20 -11.87 -0.37
N ALA A 11 -3.91 -11.80 -0.66
CA ALA A 11 -3.41 -11.76 -2.02
C ALA A 11 -2.89 -13.13 -2.46
N VAL A 12 -3.12 -13.48 -3.72
CA VAL A 12 -2.57 -14.69 -4.34
C VAL A 12 -1.78 -14.29 -5.56
N VAL A 13 -0.48 -14.56 -5.54
CA VAL A 13 0.48 -14.16 -6.57
C VAL A 13 1.08 -15.41 -7.21
N ALA A 14 0.86 -15.60 -8.51
CA ALA A 14 1.28 -16.76 -9.28
C ALA A 14 2.63 -16.53 -9.97
N PHE A 15 3.75 -16.73 -9.27
CA PHE A 15 5.09 -16.41 -9.77
C PHE A 15 5.95 -17.66 -9.96
N GLU A 16 6.72 -17.72 -11.05
CA GLU A 16 7.60 -18.87 -11.39
C GLU A 16 6.90 -20.25 -11.35
N GLY A 17 5.59 -20.28 -11.68
CA GLY A 17 4.79 -21.50 -11.66
C GLY A 17 4.35 -21.97 -10.26
N GLN A 18 4.54 -21.14 -9.23
CA GLN A 18 4.06 -21.36 -7.87
C GLN A 18 3.05 -20.28 -7.47
N ASP A 19 2.01 -20.66 -6.72
CA ASP A 19 1.06 -19.72 -6.14
C ASP A 19 1.50 -19.37 -4.71
N TYR A 20 1.77 -18.09 -4.48
CA TYR A 20 2.10 -17.53 -3.17
C TYR A 20 0.89 -16.85 -2.57
N THR A 21 0.44 -17.35 -1.42
CA THR A 21 -0.68 -16.75 -0.67
C THR A 21 -0.11 -15.85 0.42
N ILE A 22 -0.39 -14.55 0.34
CA ILE A 22 0.03 -13.56 1.33
C ILE A 22 -1.20 -13.05 2.08
N GLN A 23 -1.15 -13.10 3.42
CA GLN A 23 -2.18 -12.56 4.28
C GLN A 23 -1.90 -11.09 4.58
N ALA A 24 -2.92 -10.24 4.62
CA ALA A 24 -2.72 -8.82 4.89
C ALA A 24 -2.07 -8.57 6.27
N SER A 25 -2.38 -9.42 7.25
CA SER A 25 -1.77 -9.39 8.59
C SER A 25 -0.26 -9.67 8.61
N SER A 26 0.28 -10.25 7.54
CA SER A 26 1.73 -10.47 7.40
C SER A 26 2.46 -9.28 6.75
N LEU A 27 1.72 -8.29 6.24
CA LEU A 27 2.31 -7.12 5.62
C LEU A 27 2.94 -6.22 6.67
N LYS A 28 4.17 -5.82 6.41
CA LYS A 28 4.87 -4.77 7.15
C LYS A 28 4.83 -3.50 6.33
N GLN A 29 4.23 -2.47 6.90
CA GLN A 29 4.23 -1.15 6.30
C GLN A 29 5.66 -0.59 6.31
N GLY A 30 6.17 -0.30 5.13
CA GLY A 30 7.45 0.37 4.92
C GLY A 30 7.34 1.88 5.13
N PRO A 31 8.42 2.63 4.87
CA PRO A 31 8.42 4.07 5.01
C PRO A 31 7.39 4.71 4.07
N PHE A 32 6.67 5.69 4.58
CA PHE A 32 5.85 6.57 3.75
C PHE A 32 6.77 7.41 2.86
N ALA A 33 6.50 7.42 1.56
CA ALA A 33 7.17 8.31 0.63
C ALA A 33 6.14 9.26 0.04
N VAL A 34 6.25 10.54 0.41
CA VAL A 34 5.52 11.62 -0.26
C VAL A 34 6.18 11.83 -1.61
N VAL A 35 5.56 11.36 -2.70
CA VAL A 35 6.13 11.52 -4.04
C VAL A 35 5.66 12.84 -4.63
N ARG A 36 6.41 13.88 -4.27
CA ARG A 36 6.62 15.13 -5.02
C ARG A 36 5.40 16.07 -5.26
N PRO A 37 5.66 17.38 -5.40
CA PRO A 37 4.64 18.37 -5.73
C PRO A 37 4.15 18.24 -7.18
N GLN A 38 2.83 18.14 -7.31
CA GLN A 38 1.94 18.59 -8.40
C GLN A 38 2.54 18.72 -9.80
N ARG A 39 2.00 17.95 -10.76
CA ARG A 39 2.05 18.35 -12.18
C ARG A 39 0.78 19.03 -12.67
N PHE A 40 -0.38 18.84 -12.03
CA PHE A 40 -1.65 19.50 -12.40
C PHE A 40 -2.59 19.61 -11.18
N SER A 41 -2.91 20.84 -10.78
CA SER A 41 -3.89 21.24 -9.73
C SER A 41 -3.55 20.95 -8.25
N GLU A 42 -4.01 21.86 -7.39
CA GLU A 42 -3.67 21.96 -5.97
C GLU A 42 -4.20 20.83 -5.05
N ASP A 43 -5.03 19.92 -5.58
CA ASP A 43 -5.83 18.97 -4.79
C ASP A 43 -5.35 17.50 -4.84
N ASP A 44 -4.35 17.16 -5.66
CA ASP A 44 -3.93 15.76 -5.87
C ASP A 44 -2.55 15.52 -5.26
N VAL A 45 -2.50 15.43 -3.92
CA VAL A 45 -1.30 14.94 -3.22
C VAL A 45 -1.23 13.41 -3.43
N GLU A 46 -0.45 12.97 -4.41
CA GLU A 46 -0.14 11.55 -4.62
C GLU A 46 0.85 11.08 -3.56
N CYS A 47 0.33 10.54 -2.46
CA CYS A 47 1.14 9.86 -1.47
C CYS A 47 1.42 8.43 -1.93
N THR A 48 2.60 7.92 -1.58
CA THR A 48 2.93 6.50 -1.80
C THR A 48 3.27 5.82 -0.50
N ALA A 49 2.79 4.58 -0.39
CA ALA A 49 3.17 3.68 0.69
C ALA A 49 3.58 2.34 0.10
N SER A 50 4.62 1.75 0.71
CA SER A 50 5.08 0.41 0.39
C SER A 50 4.66 -0.56 1.49
N PHE A 51 4.15 -1.72 1.13
CA PHE A 51 3.92 -2.83 2.04
C PHE A 51 4.77 -4.02 1.64
N THR A 52 5.46 -4.63 2.59
CA THR A 52 6.34 -5.76 2.32
C THR A 52 5.86 -7.01 3.03
N ALA A 53 5.93 -8.16 2.38
CA ALA A 53 5.78 -9.47 3.01
C ALA A 53 6.88 -10.41 2.52
N GLU A 54 7.36 -11.24 3.43
CA GLU A 54 8.28 -12.33 3.08
C GLU A 54 7.51 -13.64 3.14
N THR A 55 7.50 -14.39 2.03
CA THR A 55 6.94 -15.74 2.00
C THR A 55 7.82 -16.66 1.19
N SER A 56 8.12 -17.83 1.74
CA SER A 56 8.97 -18.86 1.10
C SER A 56 10.31 -18.33 0.56
N GLY A 57 10.93 -17.37 1.26
CA GLY A 57 12.22 -16.77 0.87
C GLY A 57 12.15 -15.75 -0.28
N LYS A 58 10.94 -15.33 -0.67
CA LYS A 58 10.68 -14.29 -1.66
C LYS A 58 10.13 -13.05 -0.95
N THR A 59 10.62 -11.87 -1.35
CA THR A 59 10.11 -10.59 -0.83
C THR A 59 9.08 -10.02 -1.79
N PHE A 60 7.87 -9.78 -1.31
CA PHE A 60 6.78 -9.17 -2.07
C PHE A 60 6.57 -7.75 -1.56
N THR A 61 6.55 -6.79 -2.48
CA THR A 61 6.37 -5.37 -2.18
C THR A 61 5.16 -4.85 -2.93
N TRP A 62 4.16 -4.33 -2.22
CA TRP A 62 3.02 -3.62 -2.82
C TRP A 62 3.28 -2.12 -2.75
N VAL A 63 3.23 -1.45 -3.89
CA VAL A 63 3.28 0.01 -3.97
C VAL A 63 1.87 0.54 -4.17
N ILE A 64 1.44 1.39 -3.25
CA ILE A 64 0.09 1.96 -3.25
C ILE A 64 0.21 3.44 -3.46
N TYR A 65 -0.59 3.94 -4.40
CA TYR A 65 -0.76 5.36 -4.65
C TYR A 65 -2.10 5.75 -4.04
N TYR A 66 -2.08 6.71 -3.14
CA TYR A 66 -3.27 7.20 -2.48
C TYR A 66 -3.27 8.73 -2.44
N THR A 67 -4.45 9.29 -2.58
CA THR A 67 -4.75 10.69 -2.34
C THR A 67 -5.76 10.77 -1.20
N GLU A 68 -6.11 11.97 -0.73
CA GLU A 68 -7.17 12.14 0.26
C GLU A 68 -8.55 11.65 -0.22
N LYS A 69 -8.76 11.54 -1.54
CA LYS A 69 -10.07 11.22 -2.15
C LYS A 69 -10.09 9.91 -2.94
N PHE A 70 -8.94 9.38 -3.35
CA PHE A 70 -8.84 8.22 -4.24
C PHE A 70 -7.70 7.27 -3.87
N PHE A 71 -7.94 5.97 -4.07
CA PHE A 71 -6.99 4.88 -3.85
C PHE A 71 -6.73 4.15 -5.16
N SER A 72 -5.46 3.92 -5.49
CA SER A 72 -5.07 3.03 -6.59
C SER A 72 -3.86 2.19 -6.19
N THR A 73 -4.03 0.87 -6.22
CA THR A 73 -2.91 -0.07 -6.06
C THR A 73 -2.08 -0.01 -7.35
N GLY A 74 -0.90 0.62 -7.33
CA GLY A 74 -0.18 0.90 -8.57
C GLY A 74 0.94 -0.08 -8.91
N GLY A 75 1.20 -1.09 -8.08
CA GLY A 75 2.07 -2.19 -8.49
C GLY A 75 2.35 -3.21 -7.39
N VAL A 76 2.78 -4.40 -7.81
CA VAL A 76 3.40 -5.40 -6.94
C VAL A 76 4.76 -5.74 -7.53
N GLU A 77 5.78 -5.76 -6.69
CA GLU A 77 7.13 -6.18 -7.01
C GLU A 77 7.47 -7.47 -6.25
N ILE A 78 8.23 -8.38 -6.87
CA ILE A 78 8.77 -9.58 -6.22
C ILE A 78 10.29 -9.54 -6.34
N ASP A 79 11.00 -9.59 -5.20
CA ASP A 79 12.45 -9.44 -5.09
C ASP A 79 13.00 -8.21 -5.85
N GLY A 80 12.24 -7.12 -5.86
CA GLY A 80 12.58 -5.88 -6.56
C GLY A 80 12.41 -5.92 -8.09
N SER A 81 11.70 -6.92 -8.61
CA SER A 81 11.27 -7.00 -10.01
C SER A 81 9.77 -6.74 -10.12
N ASP A 82 9.37 -5.81 -11.00
CA ASP A 82 7.96 -5.55 -11.30
C ASP A 82 7.24 -6.80 -11.78
N VAL A 83 6.05 -7.02 -11.22
CA VAL A 83 5.21 -8.15 -11.57
C VAL A 83 4.13 -7.74 -12.55
N THR A 84 3.99 -8.48 -13.65
CA THR A 84 2.90 -8.25 -14.60
C THR A 84 1.54 -8.42 -13.94
N PRO A 85 0.53 -7.56 -14.22
CA PRO A 85 -0.79 -7.62 -13.58
C PRO A 85 -1.50 -8.98 -13.64
N GLY A 86 -1.26 -9.77 -14.70
CA GLY A 86 -1.84 -11.12 -14.85
C GLY A 86 -1.34 -12.17 -13.86
N THR A 87 -0.32 -11.84 -13.07
CA THR A 87 0.28 -12.70 -12.03
C THR A 87 -0.53 -12.66 -10.73
N ILE A 88 -1.35 -11.62 -10.53
CA ILE A 88 -2.07 -11.39 -9.27
C ILE A 88 -3.52 -11.87 -9.44
N LYS A 89 -3.88 -12.97 -8.79
CA LYS A 89 -5.22 -13.57 -8.86
C LYS A 89 -6.20 -12.97 -7.83
N ALA A 90 -5.69 -12.53 -6.70
CA ALA A 90 -6.42 -11.83 -5.65
C ALA A 90 -5.50 -10.76 -5.05
N ASN A 91 -6.06 -9.62 -4.64
CA ASN A 91 -5.29 -8.50 -4.11
C ASN A 91 -5.89 -8.03 -2.77
N PHE A 92 -5.10 -7.27 -2.04
CA PHE A 92 -5.53 -6.65 -0.79
C PHE A 92 -6.48 -5.48 -1.02
N SER A 93 -7.31 -5.22 -0.02
CA SER A 93 -8.03 -3.97 0.13
C SER A 93 -7.27 -3.08 1.09
N PHE A 94 -7.10 -1.81 0.74
CA PHE A 94 -6.38 -0.84 1.55
C PHE A 94 -7.29 0.30 1.96
N THR A 95 -7.22 0.68 3.23
CA THR A 95 -8.00 1.77 3.81
C THR A 95 -7.05 2.72 4.53
N VAL A 96 -7.15 4.02 4.30
CA VAL A 96 -6.45 5.03 5.11
C VAL A 96 -7.31 5.36 6.31
N GLU A 97 -6.73 5.22 7.49
CA GLU A 97 -7.20 5.86 8.71
C GLU A 97 -6.38 7.12 8.90
N ILE A 98 -7.07 8.26 8.99
CA ILE A 98 -6.45 9.51 9.42
C ILE A 98 -6.44 9.43 10.94
N ASP A 99 -5.24 9.35 11.51
CA ASP A 99 -5.06 9.56 12.94
C ASP A 99 -5.25 11.06 13.18
N ASP A 100 -6.52 11.42 13.33
CA ASP A 100 -6.98 12.73 13.74
C ASP A 100 -6.88 12.79 15.27
N ASP A 101 -5.66 12.65 15.78
CA ASP A 101 -5.31 13.21 17.09
C ASP A 101 -5.27 14.75 16.89
N GLU A 102 -6.42 15.33 16.51
CA GLU A 102 -6.77 16.69 16.90
C GLU A 102 -6.95 16.60 18.41
N ASP A 103 -5.85 16.90 19.09
CA ASP A 103 -5.81 17.43 20.44
C ASP A 103 -7.11 18.20 20.68
N SER A 104 -7.98 17.59 21.49
CA SER A 104 -9.18 18.21 22.01
C SER A 104 -8.75 19.40 22.85
N LEU A 105 -8.45 20.53 22.21
CA LEU A 105 -8.33 21.82 22.87
C LEU A 105 -9.75 22.24 23.24
N GLU A 106 -10.24 21.69 24.36
CA GLU A 106 -11.28 22.30 25.16
C GLU A 106 -10.82 23.74 25.45
N TYR A 107 -11.41 24.70 24.75
CA TYR A 107 -11.33 26.11 25.14
C TYR A 107 -12.27 26.30 26.34
N GLU A 108 -11.70 26.36 27.54
CA GLU A 108 -12.34 26.97 28.73
C GLU A 108 -12.32 28.51 28.64
#